data_AF-A0AAV4FJV9-F1
#
_entry.id   AF-A0AAV4FJV9-F1
#
_cell.length_a   1.000
_cell.length_b   1.000
_cell.length_c   1.000
_cell.angle_alpha   90.00
_cell.angle_beta   90.00
_cell.angle_gamma   90.00
#
_symmetry.space_group_name_H-M   'P 1'
#
loop_
_entity.id
_entity.type
_entity.pdbx_description
1 polymer ?
#
loop_
_entity_poly.entity_id
_entity_poly.type
_entity_poly.pdbx_seq_one_letter_code
_entity_poly.pdbx_strand_id
1 'polypeptide(L)' 'MSGNSSQVSDGAAAVVLMKRSEAQRRGLPILGILRSFAVKGCPADVMGIGPTVAIPLALKKC' A
#
# COMPACT_ATOMS: atom_id res chain seq x y z
N MET A 1 25.14 -16.87 -5.40
CA MET A 1 23.91 -17.22 -4.66
C MET A 1 23.06 -15.96 -4.53
N SER A 2 21.88 -15.94 -5.14
CA SER A 2 20.95 -14.79 -5.22
C SER A 2 19.50 -15.31 -5.15
N GLY A 3 19.17 -16.09 -4.12
CA GLY A 3 17.88 -16.80 -4.02
C GLY A 3 16.91 -16.25 -2.98
N ASN A 4 17.38 -15.39 -2.06
CA ASN A 4 16.60 -14.88 -0.92
C ASN A 4 16.35 -13.37 -1.00
N SER A 5 16.67 -12.75 -2.13
CA SER A 5 16.59 -11.31 -2.35
C SER A 5 15.72 -11.04 -3.57
N SER A 6 15.05 -9.90 -3.58
CA SER A 6 14.32 -9.42 -4.77
C SER A 6 15.29 -9.10 -5.90
N GLN A 7 14.87 -9.36 -7.13
CA GLN A 7 15.64 -9.05 -8.34
C GLN A 7 15.53 -7.56 -8.69
N VAL A 8 16.46 -7.08 -9.52
CA VAL A 8 16.29 -5.79 -10.20
C VAL A 8 15.25 -5.99 -11.30
N SER A 9 14.21 -5.15 -11.31
CA SER A 9 13.07 -5.27 -12.24
C SER A 9 12.70 -3.92 -12.81
N ASP A 10 12.41 -3.88 -14.11
CA ASP A 10 11.78 -2.73 -14.78
C ASP A 10 10.28 -3.00 -14.98
N GLY A 11 9.42 -2.04 -14.62
CA GLY A 11 7.97 -2.21 -14.74
C GLY A 11 7.16 -0.93 -14.46
N ALA A 12 5.89 -0.94 -14.86
CA ALA A 12 4.93 0.15 -14.65
C ALA A 12 3.59 -0.37 -14.12
N ALA A 13 2.88 0.45 -13.35
CA ALA A 13 1.55 0.14 -12.82
C ALA A 13 0.67 1.39 -12.76
N ALA A 14 -0.64 1.21 -12.92
CA ALA A 14 -1.63 2.27 -12.80
C ALA A 14 -2.88 1.78 -12.05
N VAL A 15 -3.45 2.63 -11.20
CA VAL A 15 -4.70 2.37 -10.47
C VAL A 15 -5.56 3.62 -10.53
N VAL A 16 -6.87 3.46 -10.79
CA VAL A 16 -7.84 4.56 -10.78
C VAL A 16 -8.54 4.60 -9.43
N LEU A 17 -8.42 5.73 -8.73
CA LEU A 17 -9.15 6.02 -7.51
C LEU A 17 -10.32 6.96 -7.81
N MET A 18 -11.46 6.73 -7.16
CA MET A 18 -12.64 7.57 -7.30
C MET A 18 -13.50 7.53 -6.04
N LYS A 19 -14.35 8.55 -5.86
CA LYS A 19 -15.40 8.51 -4.84
C LYS A 19 -16.36 7.35 -5.15
N ARG A 20 -16.79 6.62 -4.11
CA ARG A 20 -17.74 5.51 -4.26
C ARG A 20 -19.01 5.92 -5.00
N SER A 21 -19.57 7.09 -4.67
CA SER A 21 -20.78 7.60 -5.30
C SER A 21 -20.60 7.81 -6.81
N GLU A 22 -19.43 8.26 -7.24
CA GLU A 22 -19.12 8.46 -8.65
C GLU A 22 -18.92 7.13 -9.39
N ALA A 23 -18.24 6.17 -8.76
CA ALA A 23 -18.12 4.81 -9.28
C ALA A 23 -19.50 4.19 -9.53
N GLN A 24 -20.39 4.29 -8.53
CA GLN A 24 -21.76 3.77 -8.61
C GLN A 24 -22.58 4.49 -9.67
N ARG A 25 -22.51 5.83 -9.72
CA ARG A 25 -23.22 6.64 -10.74
C ARG A 25 -22.82 6.25 -12.17
N ARG A 26 -21.54 5.90 -12.38
CA ARG A 26 -21.02 5.45 -13.68
C ARG A 26 -21.17 3.94 -13.92
N GLY A 27 -21.68 3.18 -12.96
CA GLY A 27 -21.78 1.72 -13.05
C GLY A 27 -20.43 1.00 -13.12
N LEU A 28 -19.36 1.59 -12.59
CA LEU A 28 -18.01 1.04 -12.64
C LEU A 28 -17.79 -0.04 -11.55
N PRO A 29 -17.00 -1.09 -11.84
CA PRO A 29 -16.66 -2.11 -10.85
C PRO A 29 -15.77 -1.53 -9.75
N ILE A 30 -16.06 -1.89 -8.49
CA ILE A 30 -15.28 -1.47 -7.32
C ILE A 30 -14.44 -2.66 -6.84
N LEU A 31 -13.14 -2.65 -7.14
CA LEU A 31 -12.21 -3.75 -6.79
C LEU A 31 -11.77 -3.73 -5.31
N GLY A 32 -11.80 -2.56 -4.67
CA GLY A 32 -11.35 -2.38 -3.30
C GLY A 32 -11.59 -0.97 -2.79
N ILE A 33 -11.34 -0.77 -1.49
CA ILE A 33 -11.53 0.51 -0.80
C ILE A 33 -10.26 0.80 0.01
N LEU A 34 -9.64 1.96 -0.21
CA LEU A 34 -8.57 2.45 0.64
C LEU A 34 -9.17 2.92 1.98
N ARG A 35 -9.03 2.10 3.03
CA ARG A 35 -9.63 2.37 4.36
C ARG A 35 -8.77 3.27 5.23
N SER A 36 -7.48 2.98 5.28
CA SER A 36 -6.53 3.77 6.06
C SER A 36 -5.13 3.70 5.44
N PHE A 37 -4.28 4.62 5.87
CA PHE A 37 -2.88 4.67 5.47
C PHE A 37 -2.04 5.28 6.60
N ALA A 38 -0.81 4.78 6.75
CA ALA A 38 0.13 5.30 7.74
C ALA A 38 1.58 5.22 7.23
N VAL A 39 2.37 6.22 7.62
CA VAL A 39 3.81 6.30 7.39
C VAL A 39 4.47 6.48 8.74
N LYS A 40 5.54 5.72 8.99
CA LYS A 40 6.37 5.86 10.18
C LYS A 40 7.82 5.49 9.84
N GLY A 41 8.75 6.32 10.27
CA GLY A 41 10.18 6.07 10.11
C GLY A 41 10.73 5.04 11.11
N CYS A 42 11.86 4.44 10.75
CA CYS A 42 12.69 3.61 11.62
C CYS A 42 14.17 3.86 11.30
N PRO A 43 15.11 3.45 12.18
CA PRO A 43 16.54 3.56 11.92
C PRO A 43 16.96 2.85 10.62
N ALA A 44 17.89 3.46 9.88
CA ALA A 44 18.25 3.01 8.53
C ALA A 44 18.97 1.65 8.51
N ASP A 45 19.75 1.35 9.55
CA ASP A 45 20.45 0.08 9.76
C ASP A 45 19.51 -1.13 9.89
N VAL A 46 18.26 -0.91 10.30
CA VAL A 46 17.24 -1.95 10.47
C VAL A 46 15.98 -1.71 9.64
N MET A 47 16.06 -0.95 8.54
CA MET A 47 14.90 -0.45 7.78
C MET A 47 13.84 -1.52 7.40
N GLY A 48 14.24 -2.79 7.27
CA GLY A 48 13.33 -3.91 7.00
C GLY A 48 12.22 -4.11 8.03
N ILE A 49 12.35 -3.57 9.25
CA ILE A 49 11.32 -3.67 10.30
C ILE A 49 10.19 -2.64 10.15
N GLY A 50 10.25 -1.71 9.17
CA GLY A 50 9.24 -0.67 8.97
C GLY A 50 7.77 -1.12 9.08
N PRO A 51 7.38 -2.29 8.53
CA PRO A 51 6.03 -2.83 8.67
C PRO A 51 5.56 -3.01 10.13
N THR A 52 6.47 -3.41 11.04
CA THR A 52 6.14 -3.65 12.46
C THR A 52 5.66 -2.40 13.18
N VAL A 53 6.11 -1.22 12.73
CA VAL A 53 5.75 0.07 13.34
C VAL A 53 4.65 0.81 12.57
N ALA A 54 4.56 0.61 11.25
CA ALA A 54 3.58 1.29 10.40
C ALA A 54 2.21 0.59 10.37
N ILE A 55 2.18 -0.75 10.34
CA ILE A 55 0.92 -1.52 10.25
C ILE A 55 -0.01 -1.25 11.45
N PRO A 56 0.46 -1.31 12.72
CA PRO A 56 -0.43 -1.03 13.86
C PRO A 56 -1.01 0.39 13.82
N LEU A 57 -0.26 1.36 13.28
CA LEU A 57 -0.73 2.74 13.12
C LEU A 57 -1.80 2.86 12.04
N ALA A 58 -1.66 2.15 10.92
CA ALA A 58 -2.70 2.09 9.88
C ALA A 58 -3.97 1.43 10.42
N LEU A 59 -3.85 0.32 11.16
CA LEU A 59 -4.98 -0.38 11.75
C LEU A 59 -5.74 0.46 12.79
N LYS A 60 -5.04 1.26 13.60
CA LYS A 60 -5.67 2.19 14.56
C LYS A 60 -6.45 3.33 13.90
N LYS A 61 -6.22 3.60 12.61
CA LYS A 61 -6.92 4.63 11.83
C LYS A 61 -8.09 4.07 11.00
N CYS A 62 -8.27 2.74 10.98
CA CYS A 62 -9.36 2.07 10.27
C CYS A 62 -10.70 2.21 10.98
#